data_AF-A0A9P6MN47-F1
#
_entry.id   AF-A0A9P6MN47-F1
#
_cell.length_a   1.000
_cell.length_b   1.000
_cell.length_c   1.000
_cell.angle_alpha   90.00
_cell.angle_beta   90.00
_cell.angle_gamma   90.00
#
_symmetry.space_group_name_H-M   'P 1'
#
loop_
_entity.id
_entity.type
_entity.pdbx_description
1 polymer ?
#
loop_
_entity_poly.entity_id
_entity_poly.type
_entity_poly.pdbx_seq_one_letter_code
_entity_poly.pdbx_strand_id
1 'polypeptide(L)'
;MNNFRQSLAGRPGSNIPRPTSSLAGSNAKPLTGSHHQSSSRAATETYHFPLLKPQAIVSCLTDIQISWTEEELARPTPQKMLLVYETFLDMATESARDDCSLDEIQDMDITNYPEFVVDAVRFYIFLYQLTTMMYDVGVPDFSSRDLTKPEAERVRRVLSAVINYAKFKEDRQGPIYEDLRPSDQVIGTISELEKDFRQLSEDIEIS
;
A
#
# COMPACT_ATOMS: atom_id res chain seq x y z
N MET A 1 -48.02 -13.00 12.52
CA MET A 1 -47.89 -11.72 13.24
C MET A 1 -47.81 -10.60 12.22
N ASN A 2 -48.86 -9.79 12.19
CA ASN A 2 -49.02 -8.57 11.39
C ASN A 2 -48.34 -7.38 12.10
N ASN A 3 -48.19 -6.29 11.35
CA ASN A 3 -47.80 -4.91 11.74
C ASN A 3 -46.27 -4.70 11.64
N PHE A 4 -45.73 -3.89 10.72
CA PHE A 4 -45.99 -2.47 10.54
C PHE A 4 -45.67 -2.04 9.09
N ARG A 5 -46.71 -1.97 8.24
CA ARG A 5 -46.69 -1.20 6.99
C ARG A 5 -47.78 -0.14 7.11
N GLN A 6 -47.42 1.04 7.57
CA GLN A 6 -48.17 2.28 7.37
C GLN A 6 -47.27 3.46 7.79
N SER A 7 -46.65 4.10 6.80
CA SER A 7 -46.64 5.57 6.64
C SER A 7 -45.54 5.95 5.63
N LEU A 8 -45.91 5.93 4.36
CA LEU A 8 -45.31 6.79 3.34
C LEU A 8 -46.30 7.93 3.13
N ALA A 9 -45.91 9.14 3.49
CA ALA A 9 -46.58 10.35 3.02
C ALA A 9 -45.51 11.42 2.71
N GLY A 10 -45.34 11.71 1.43
CA GLY A 10 -44.94 13.03 0.94
C GLY A 10 -43.45 13.32 0.77
N ARG A 11 -42.89 13.00 -0.40
CA ARG A 11 -41.93 13.90 -1.06
C ARG A 11 -42.75 15.01 -1.73
N PRO A 12 -42.36 16.30 -1.64
CA PRO A 12 -41.44 16.84 -2.66
C PRO A 12 -40.51 17.97 -2.16
N GLY A 13 -39.35 18.13 -2.79
CA GLY A 13 -38.55 19.36 -2.67
C GLY A 13 -37.09 19.13 -2.28
N SER A 14 -36.23 19.11 -3.29
CA SER A 14 -34.77 19.20 -3.17
C SER A 14 -34.35 20.51 -2.48
N ASN A 15 -33.65 20.42 -1.35
CA ASN A 15 -32.90 21.55 -0.78
C ASN A 15 -31.42 21.17 -0.70
N ILE A 16 -30.74 21.26 -1.84
CA ILE A 16 -29.28 21.38 -1.91
C ILE A 16 -28.96 22.86 -1.62
N PRO A 17 -28.14 23.21 -0.63
CA PRO A 17 -27.70 24.59 -0.47
C PRO A 17 -26.74 24.94 -1.60
N ARG A 18 -27.13 25.88 -2.47
CA ARG A 18 -26.21 26.54 -3.41
C ARG A 18 -25.55 27.75 -2.73
N PRO A 19 -24.29 28.06 -3.08
CA PRO A 19 -23.59 29.22 -2.56
C PRO A 19 -24.21 30.50 -3.12
N THR A 20 -24.52 31.44 -2.23
CA THR A 20 -25.04 32.77 -2.60
C THR A 20 -23.90 33.64 -3.11
N SER A 21 -23.91 33.97 -4.40
CA SER A 21 -23.20 35.12 -4.95
C SER A 21 -24.06 36.37 -4.77
N SER A 22 -23.57 37.37 -4.04
CA SER A 22 -24.12 38.72 -4.04
C SER A 22 -22.99 39.74 -4.22
N LEU A 23 -22.95 40.33 -5.41
CA LEU A 23 -22.20 41.53 -5.73
C LEU A 23 -23.00 42.77 -5.30
N ALA A 24 -22.25 43.84 -4.96
CA ALA A 24 -22.61 45.25 -4.81
C ALA A 24 -22.79 45.78 -3.38
N GLY A 25 -21.95 46.77 -3.04
CA GLY A 25 -22.05 47.55 -1.81
C GLY A 25 -20.75 48.24 -1.40
N SER A 26 -20.28 49.18 -2.21
CA SER A 26 -19.15 50.08 -1.98
C SER A 26 -19.33 50.97 -0.75
N ASN A 27 -18.32 51.06 0.14
CA ASN A 27 -17.94 52.33 0.77
C ASN A 27 -16.49 52.33 1.30
N ALA A 28 -15.84 53.49 1.21
CA ALA A 28 -14.40 53.68 1.35
C ALA A 28 -13.93 54.01 2.79
N LYS A 29 -12.78 53.40 3.19
CA LYS A 29 -11.58 53.87 3.95
C LYS A 29 -11.70 54.93 5.08
N PRO A 30 -10.87 54.84 6.17
CA PRO A 30 -9.40 54.95 6.05
C PRO A 30 -8.52 54.04 6.94
N LEU A 31 -7.22 54.08 6.59
CA LEU A 31 -6.06 53.34 7.11
C LEU A 31 -5.78 53.56 8.61
N THR A 32 -5.32 52.51 9.32
CA THR A 32 -4.12 52.51 10.19
C THR A 32 -3.66 51.08 10.53
N GLY A 33 -2.35 50.80 10.43
CA GLY A 33 -1.60 50.03 11.45
C GLY A 33 -1.52 48.50 11.37
N SER A 34 -0.44 48.02 10.75
CA SER A 34 0.34 46.78 11.01
C SER A 34 -0.03 45.89 12.21
N HIS A 35 -0.37 44.61 11.95
CA HIS A 35 0.38 43.45 12.47
C HIS A 35 0.01 42.18 11.69
N HIS A 36 0.97 41.67 10.91
CA HIS A 36 0.94 40.31 10.37
C HIS A 36 1.25 39.33 11.51
N GLN A 37 0.24 38.63 12.02
CA GLN A 37 0.45 37.32 12.63
C GLN A 37 -0.14 36.30 11.67
N SER A 38 0.70 35.83 10.75
CA SER A 38 0.51 34.55 10.09
C SER A 38 0.63 33.46 11.15
N SER A 39 -0.47 33.14 11.82
CA SER A 39 -0.61 31.82 12.43
C SER A 39 -0.60 30.80 11.29
N SER A 40 0.57 30.24 11.00
CA SER A 40 0.68 28.97 10.29
C SER A 40 0.06 27.90 11.19
N ARG A 41 -1.26 27.72 11.08
CA ARG A 41 -1.86 26.44 11.42
C ARG A 41 -1.22 25.45 10.44
N ALA A 42 -0.22 24.71 10.92
CA ALA A 42 0.23 23.52 10.22
C ALA A 42 -1.02 22.71 9.93
N ALA A 43 -1.38 22.59 8.65
CA ALA A 43 -2.42 21.68 8.22
C ALA A 43 -2.03 20.34 8.81
N THR A 44 -2.79 19.88 9.81
CA THR A 44 -2.56 18.57 10.40
C THR A 44 -3.00 17.61 9.31
N GLU A 45 -2.05 17.22 8.45
CA GLU A 45 -2.27 16.17 7.46
C GLU A 45 -2.84 14.99 8.24
N THR A 46 -4.14 14.76 8.06
CA THR A 46 -4.87 13.76 8.80
C THR A 46 -4.61 12.46 8.07
N TYR A 47 -3.58 11.75 8.48
CA TYR A 47 -3.28 10.42 7.95
C TYR A 47 -4.32 9.42 8.44
N HIS A 48 -4.62 8.41 7.63
CA HIS A 48 -5.52 7.31 8.00
C HIS A 48 -4.86 6.27 8.92
N PHE A 49 -3.59 6.48 9.29
CA PHE A 49 -2.77 5.59 10.13
C PHE A 49 -2.04 6.41 11.21
N PRO A 50 -1.71 5.79 12.35
CA PRO A 50 -0.97 6.46 13.42
C PRO A 50 0.49 6.70 13.03
N LEU A 51 1.01 7.89 13.31
CA LEU A 51 2.45 8.15 13.22
C LEU A 51 3.18 7.51 14.41
N LEU A 52 4.10 6.60 14.12
CA LEU A 52 4.87 5.89 15.13
C LEU A 52 6.05 6.75 15.63
N LYS A 53 6.44 6.48 16.88
CA LYS A 53 7.68 7.02 17.46
C LYS A 53 8.89 6.26 16.88
N PRO A 54 10.07 6.90 16.77
CA PRO A 54 11.29 6.26 16.25
C PRO A 54 11.57 4.88 16.86
N GLN A 55 11.54 4.78 18.19
CA GLN A 55 11.76 3.53 18.90
C GLN A 55 10.78 2.40 18.50
N ALA A 56 9.51 2.73 18.28
CA ALA A 56 8.50 1.75 17.89
C ALA A 56 8.74 1.24 16.45
N ILE A 57 9.17 2.13 15.56
CA ILE A 57 9.55 1.74 14.18
C ILE A 57 10.75 0.80 14.22
N VAL A 58 11.80 1.14 14.98
CA VAL A 58 13.00 0.31 15.11
C VAL A 58 12.66 -1.08 15.68
N SER A 59 11.78 -1.14 16.69
CA SER A 59 11.31 -2.42 17.24
C SER A 59 10.63 -3.26 16.16
N CYS A 60 9.66 -2.70 15.43
CA CYS A 60 8.96 -3.43 14.37
C CYS A 60 9.88 -3.85 13.21
N LEU A 61 10.87 -3.04 12.85
CA LEU A 61 11.88 -3.42 11.85
C LEU A 61 12.75 -4.58 12.33
N THR A 62 13.07 -4.63 13.62
CA THR A 62 13.83 -5.73 14.24
C THR A 62 13.02 -7.03 14.20
N ASP A 63 11.71 -6.97 14.44
CA ASP A 63 10.82 -8.13 14.39
C ASP A 63 10.81 -8.80 12.99
N ILE A 64 10.99 -8.01 11.92
CA ILE A 64 11.12 -8.49 10.53
C ILE A 64 12.58 -8.67 10.08
N GLN A 65 13.51 -8.80 11.03
CA GLN A 65 14.94 -9.10 10.80
C GLN A 65 15.73 -7.98 10.08
N ILE A 66 15.24 -6.74 10.11
CA ILE A 66 15.95 -5.58 9.59
C ILE A 66 16.63 -4.82 10.74
N SER A 67 17.97 -4.88 10.78
CA SER A 67 18.76 -4.18 11.80
C SER A 67 18.82 -2.67 11.53
N TRP A 68 18.14 -1.87 12.35
CA TRP A 68 18.10 -0.41 12.28
C TRP A 68 18.33 0.25 13.65
N THR A 69 18.87 1.47 13.64
CA THR A 69 18.96 2.31 14.85
C THR A 69 18.13 3.59 14.70
N GLU A 70 17.84 4.27 15.81
CA GLU A 70 17.14 5.57 15.77
C GLU A 70 17.96 6.65 15.03
N GLU A 71 19.29 6.58 15.10
CA GLU A 71 20.18 7.50 14.37
C GLU A 71 20.06 7.30 12.85
N GLU A 72 19.96 6.05 12.41
CA GLU A 72 19.79 5.71 10.99
C GLU A 72 18.39 6.10 10.49
N LEU A 73 17.36 6.01 11.33
CA LEU A 73 16.05 6.55 11.01
C LEU A 73 16.04 8.09 10.92
N ALA A 74 16.84 8.76 11.77
CA ALA A 74 17.04 10.21 11.69
C ALA A 74 17.88 10.65 10.49
N ARG A 75 18.70 9.75 9.94
CA ARG A 75 19.56 9.97 8.77
C ARG A 75 19.48 8.80 7.79
N PRO A 76 18.33 8.61 7.14
CA PRO A 76 18.13 7.47 6.26
C PRO A 76 19.05 7.55 5.04
N THR A 77 19.59 6.41 4.62
CA THR A 77 20.39 6.30 3.41
C THR A 77 19.60 5.58 2.31
N PRO A 78 19.79 5.95 1.02
CA PRO A 78 19.14 5.27 -0.09
C PRO A 78 19.31 3.75 -0.06
N GLN A 79 20.50 3.27 0.29
CA GLN A 79 20.83 1.85 0.35
C GLN A 79 20.02 1.11 1.42
N LYS A 80 19.88 1.70 2.61
CA LYS A 80 19.06 1.09 3.67
C LYS A 80 17.58 1.15 3.34
N MET A 81 17.12 2.23 2.73
CA MET A 81 15.72 2.35 2.33
C MET A 81 15.34 1.31 1.27
N LEU A 82 16.22 1.05 0.30
CA LEU A 82 15.99 0.00 -0.70
C LEU A 82 15.78 -1.36 -0.04
N LEU A 83 16.68 -1.79 0.85
CA LEU A 83 16.54 -3.06 1.58
C LEU A 83 15.20 -3.16 2.35
N VAL A 84 14.82 -2.06 3.00
CA VAL A 84 13.57 -1.99 3.76
C VAL A 84 12.36 -2.12 2.85
N TYR A 85 12.32 -1.37 1.76
CA TYR A 85 11.19 -1.41 0.83
C TYR A 85 11.11 -2.71 0.04
N GLU A 86 12.23 -3.34 -0.32
CA GLU A 86 12.27 -4.68 -0.89
C GLU A 86 11.63 -5.70 0.07
N THR A 87 12.04 -5.68 1.34
CA THR A 87 11.48 -6.59 2.35
C THR A 87 9.97 -6.37 2.52
N PHE A 88 9.52 -5.12 2.55
CA PHE A 88 8.09 -4.82 2.65
C PHE A 88 7.30 -5.24 1.42
N LEU A 89 7.87 -5.07 0.22
CA LEU A 89 7.25 -5.50 -1.02
C LEU A 89 7.14 -7.02 -1.08
N ASP A 90 8.20 -7.75 -0.70
CA ASP A 90 8.20 -9.21 -0.62
C ASP A 90 7.13 -9.71 0.38
N MET A 91 7.01 -9.07 1.56
CA MET A 91 5.97 -9.41 2.55
C MET A 91 4.55 -9.07 2.09
N ALA A 92 4.37 -8.02 1.28
CA ALA A 92 3.06 -7.62 0.77
C ALA A 92 2.58 -8.55 -0.35
N THR A 93 3.50 -8.95 -1.24
CA THR A 93 3.13 -9.57 -2.50
C THR A 93 2.84 -11.06 -2.35
N GLU A 94 3.48 -11.80 -1.41
CA GLU A 94 3.36 -13.26 -1.13
C GLU A 94 3.45 -14.24 -2.33
N SER A 95 3.23 -13.76 -3.55
CA SER A 95 3.47 -14.44 -4.79
C SER A 95 4.98 -14.58 -4.96
N ALA A 96 5.41 -15.77 -5.36
CA ALA A 96 6.72 -15.93 -6.00
C ALA A 96 6.87 -14.76 -6.97
N ARG A 97 8.01 -14.05 -6.90
CA ARG A 97 8.38 -13.06 -7.91
C ARG A 97 8.12 -13.78 -9.22
N ASP A 98 7.05 -13.38 -9.91
CA ASP A 98 6.80 -13.90 -11.23
C ASP A 98 7.95 -13.29 -11.98
N ASP A 99 9.01 -14.07 -12.13
CA ASP A 99 10.27 -13.67 -12.72
C ASP A 99 9.89 -13.32 -14.15
N CYS A 100 9.46 -12.08 -14.36
CA CYS A 100 9.29 -11.48 -15.66
C CYS A 100 10.68 -11.56 -16.26
N SER A 101 10.96 -12.66 -16.97
CA SER A 101 12.25 -12.95 -17.55
C SER A 101 12.51 -11.84 -18.56
N LEU A 102 13.37 -10.90 -18.18
CA LEU A 102 13.80 -9.83 -19.08
C LEU A 102 14.86 -10.34 -20.07
N ASP A 103 15.09 -11.65 -20.09
CA ASP A 103 16.02 -12.34 -21.00
C ASP A 103 15.67 -12.04 -22.46
N GLU A 104 14.38 -11.92 -22.78
CA GLU A 104 13.91 -11.50 -24.11
C GLU A 104 14.36 -10.08 -24.49
N ILE A 105 14.53 -9.18 -23.51
CA ILE A 105 15.04 -7.81 -23.74
C ILE A 105 16.56 -7.82 -23.97
N GLN A 106 17.26 -8.78 -23.35
CA GLN A 106 18.71 -8.94 -23.54
C GLN A 106 19.06 -9.45 -24.94
N ASP A 107 18.21 -10.29 -25.51
CA ASP A 107 18.36 -10.87 -26.85
C ASP A 107 17.84 -9.94 -27.97
N MET A 108 17.22 -8.82 -27.60
CA MET A 108 16.66 -7.84 -28.51
C MET A 108 17.72 -6.86 -29.01
N ASP A 109 17.91 -6.77 -30.33
CA ASP A 109 18.81 -5.85 -31.04
C ASP A 109 18.32 -4.37 -31.03
N ILE A 110 17.69 -3.94 -29.94
CA ILE A 110 17.04 -2.61 -29.81
C ILE A 110 18.06 -1.56 -29.36
N THR A 111 19.18 -1.96 -28.76
CA THR A 111 20.10 -1.07 -28.05
C THR A 111 21.53 -1.61 -28.05
N ASN A 112 22.52 -0.73 -28.11
CA ASN A 112 23.95 -1.09 -27.99
C ASN A 112 24.38 -1.46 -26.56
N TYR A 113 23.49 -1.27 -25.57
CA TYR A 113 23.73 -1.49 -24.13
C TYR A 113 22.54 -2.22 -23.48
N PRO A 114 22.22 -3.44 -23.93
CA PRO A 114 21.05 -4.19 -23.45
C PRO A 114 21.07 -4.38 -21.92
N GLU A 115 22.25 -4.56 -21.31
CA GLU A 115 22.41 -4.73 -19.86
C GLU A 115 21.90 -3.52 -19.05
N PHE A 116 22.20 -2.30 -19.51
CA PHE A 116 21.74 -1.09 -18.83
C PHE A 116 20.23 -0.92 -18.94
N VAL A 117 19.66 -1.27 -20.09
CA VAL A 117 18.21 -1.22 -20.30
C VAL A 117 17.50 -2.22 -19.41
N VAL A 118 18.02 -3.44 -19.31
CA VAL A 118 17.48 -4.45 -18.41
C VAL A 118 17.48 -3.94 -16.97
N ASP A 119 18.58 -3.36 -16.48
CA ASP A 119 18.64 -2.83 -15.11
C ASP A 119 17.68 -1.64 -14.89
N ALA A 120 17.54 -0.75 -15.87
CA ALA A 120 16.56 0.34 -15.81
C ALA A 120 15.12 -0.18 -15.77
N VAL A 121 14.81 -1.20 -16.56
CA VAL A 121 13.48 -1.85 -16.57
C VAL A 121 13.21 -2.56 -15.25
N ARG A 122 14.19 -3.30 -14.69
CA ARG A 122 14.07 -3.90 -13.35
C ARG A 122 13.74 -2.86 -12.29
N PHE A 123 14.47 -1.75 -12.28
CA PHE A 123 14.23 -0.66 -11.34
C PHE A 123 12.84 -0.03 -11.54
N TYR A 124 12.40 0.15 -12.79
CA TYR A 124 11.07 0.66 -13.09
C TYR A 124 9.95 -0.28 -12.60
N ILE A 125 10.08 -1.59 -12.84
CA ILE A 125 9.12 -2.60 -12.35
C ILE A 125 9.05 -2.56 -10.83
N PHE A 126 10.21 -2.56 -10.15
CA PHE A 126 10.28 -2.43 -8.69
C PHE A 126 9.58 -1.16 -8.20
N LEU A 127 9.88 -0.01 -8.79
CA LEU A 127 9.26 1.26 -8.41
C LEU A 127 7.74 1.26 -8.67
N TYR A 128 7.29 0.67 -9.78
CA TYR A 128 5.87 0.55 -10.11
C TYR A 128 5.12 -0.32 -9.09
N GLN A 129 5.66 -1.48 -8.75
CA GLN A 129 5.09 -2.37 -7.74
C GLN A 129 5.06 -1.69 -6.37
N LEU A 130 6.17 -1.06 -5.97
CA LEU A 130 6.26 -0.35 -4.70
C LEU A 130 5.29 0.83 -4.61
N THR A 131 5.18 1.66 -5.67
CA THR A 131 4.24 2.79 -5.70
C THR A 131 2.77 2.32 -5.65
N THR A 132 2.46 1.21 -6.31
CA THR A 132 1.12 0.59 -6.26
C THR A 132 0.81 0.12 -4.84
N MET A 133 1.72 -0.63 -4.21
CA MET A 133 1.59 -1.02 -2.80
C MET A 133 1.45 0.20 -1.88
N MET A 134 2.26 1.24 -2.10
CA MET A 134 2.24 2.45 -1.27
C MET A 134 0.90 3.19 -1.37
N TYR A 135 0.27 3.18 -2.54
CA TYR A 135 -1.08 3.71 -2.73
C TYR A 135 -2.09 2.97 -1.85
N ASP A 136 -2.03 1.63 -1.83
CA ASP A 136 -2.96 0.78 -1.08
C ASP A 136 -2.79 0.91 0.44
N VAL A 137 -1.57 1.12 0.93
CA VAL A 137 -1.31 1.37 2.38
C VAL A 137 -1.59 2.81 2.81
N GLY A 138 -2.01 3.70 1.90
CA GLY A 138 -2.42 5.06 2.21
C GLY A 138 -1.34 6.14 2.03
N VAL A 139 -0.32 5.88 1.21
CA VAL A 139 0.72 6.84 0.82
C VAL A 139 0.72 7.02 -0.71
N PRO A 140 -0.28 7.73 -1.27
CA PRO A 140 -0.47 7.84 -2.73
C PRO A 140 0.56 8.73 -3.42
N ASP A 141 1.32 9.54 -2.66
CA ASP A 141 2.33 10.46 -3.16
C ASP A 141 3.76 9.88 -3.11
N PHE A 142 3.90 8.55 -2.95
CA PHE A 142 5.19 7.88 -2.98
C PHE A 142 5.85 7.98 -4.36
N SER A 143 7.17 8.21 -4.40
CA SER A 143 7.91 8.50 -5.62
C SER A 143 9.35 7.96 -5.58
N SER A 144 10.04 8.01 -6.71
CA SER A 144 11.48 7.67 -6.78
C SER A 144 12.37 8.57 -5.90
N ARG A 145 11.88 9.75 -5.48
CA ARG A 145 12.60 10.61 -4.53
C ARG A 145 12.70 9.96 -3.15
N ASP A 146 11.67 9.24 -2.72
CA ASP A 146 11.65 8.53 -1.43
C ASP A 146 12.71 7.40 -1.37
N LEU A 147 13.18 6.93 -2.54
CA LEU A 147 14.31 6.00 -2.67
C LEU A 147 15.66 6.72 -2.76
N THR A 148 15.76 7.69 -3.66
CA THR A 148 17.04 8.32 -4.03
C THR A 148 17.50 9.40 -3.04
N LYS A 149 16.56 10.05 -2.36
CA LYS A 149 16.78 11.14 -1.41
C LYS A 149 15.81 11.03 -0.24
N PRO A 150 15.95 10.00 0.61
CA PRO A 150 15.04 9.79 1.71
C PRO A 150 15.17 10.92 2.75
N GLU A 151 14.04 11.49 3.15
CA GLU A 151 13.96 12.53 4.18
C GLU A 151 13.41 11.93 5.47
N ALA A 152 14.04 12.22 6.62
CA ALA A 152 13.74 11.52 7.89
C ALA A 152 12.26 11.53 8.28
N GLU A 153 11.60 12.70 8.22
CA GLU A 153 10.17 12.82 8.53
C GLU A 153 9.29 12.05 7.53
N ARG A 154 9.67 12.05 6.25
CA ARG A 154 8.96 11.34 5.19
C ARG A 154 9.10 9.83 5.37
N VAL A 155 10.31 9.34 5.64
CA VAL A 155 10.58 7.94 5.94
C VAL A 155 9.78 7.49 7.16
N ARG A 156 9.76 8.27 8.24
CA ARG A 156 8.98 7.96 9.43
C ARG A 156 7.49 7.78 9.13
N ARG A 157 6.92 8.65 8.28
CA ARG A 157 5.53 8.54 7.82
C ARG A 157 5.31 7.27 7.01
N VAL A 158 6.13 7.02 6.01
CA VAL A 158 6.02 5.84 5.13
C VAL A 158 6.11 4.55 5.95
N LEU A 159 7.12 4.43 6.80
CA LEU A 159 7.30 3.25 7.65
C LEU A 159 6.12 3.06 8.62
N SER A 160 5.55 4.14 9.16
CA SER A 160 4.36 4.04 10.00
C SER A 160 3.16 3.48 9.24
N ALA A 161 2.96 3.90 7.99
CA ALA A 161 1.89 3.39 7.12
C ALA A 161 2.07 1.90 6.84
N VAL A 162 3.28 1.51 6.42
CA VAL A 162 3.58 0.13 6.06
C VAL A 162 3.52 -0.81 7.27
N ILE A 163 4.05 -0.39 8.43
CA ILE A 163 3.93 -1.17 9.68
C ILE A 163 2.45 -1.33 10.08
N ASN A 164 1.65 -0.28 9.93
CA ASN A 164 0.21 -0.36 10.20
C ASN A 164 -0.49 -1.36 9.27
N TYR A 165 -0.14 -1.38 7.98
CA TYR A 165 -0.63 -2.37 7.04
C TYR A 165 -0.20 -3.80 7.41
N ALA A 166 1.08 -4.00 7.76
CA ALA A 166 1.59 -5.31 8.16
C ALA A 166 0.83 -5.88 9.38
N LYS A 167 0.59 -5.05 10.40
CA LYS A 167 -0.23 -5.43 11.57
C LYS A 167 -1.67 -5.75 11.21
N PHE A 168 -2.28 -4.94 10.35
CA PHE A 168 -3.63 -5.19 9.87
C PHE A 168 -3.74 -6.51 9.11
N LYS A 169 -2.72 -6.84 8.30
CA LYS A 169 -2.64 -8.09 7.57
C LYS A 169 -2.51 -9.28 8.54
N GLU A 170 -1.64 -9.19 9.53
CA GLU A 170 -1.46 -10.20 10.58
C GLU A 170 -2.76 -10.46 11.37
N ASP A 171 -3.44 -9.40 11.81
CA ASP A 171 -4.71 -9.51 12.54
C ASP A 171 -5.83 -10.19 11.73
N ARG A 172 -5.77 -10.06 10.38
CA ARG A 172 -6.78 -10.62 9.47
C ARG A 172 -6.41 -11.97 8.88
N GLN A 173 -5.13 -12.34 8.89
CA GLN A 173 -4.66 -13.62 8.36
C GLN A 173 -5.38 -14.79 9.04
N GLY A 174 -5.46 -14.81 10.38
CA GLY A 174 -6.12 -15.88 11.14
C GLY A 174 -7.57 -16.16 10.71
N PRO A 175 -8.47 -15.17 10.76
CA PRO A 175 -9.85 -15.32 10.30
C PRO A 175 -9.97 -15.77 8.83
N ILE A 176 -9.13 -15.22 7.94
CA ILE A 176 -9.12 -15.60 6.52
C ILE A 176 -8.74 -17.07 6.37
N TYR A 177 -7.72 -17.53 7.07
CA TYR A 177 -7.33 -18.95 7.05
C TYR A 177 -8.45 -19.86 7.58
N GLU A 178 -9.19 -19.45 8.61
CA GLU A 178 -10.32 -20.23 9.13
C GLU A 178 -11.45 -20.35 8.10
N ASP A 179 -11.78 -19.27 7.40
CA ASP A 179 -12.77 -19.25 6.33
C ASP A 179 -12.35 -20.07 5.10
N LEU A 180 -11.04 -20.18 4.83
CA LEU A 180 -10.48 -20.95 3.70
C LEU A 180 -10.34 -22.45 3.97
N ARG A 181 -10.31 -22.88 5.24
CA ARG A 181 -10.16 -24.31 5.63
C ARG A 181 -11.09 -25.27 4.87
N PRO A 182 -12.39 -24.97 4.66
CA PRO A 182 -13.27 -25.87 3.92
C PRO A 182 -12.83 -26.04 2.46
N SER A 183 -12.38 -24.95 1.82
CA SER A 183 -11.86 -25.00 0.45
C SER A 183 -10.58 -25.83 0.37
N ASP A 184 -9.66 -25.67 1.33
CA ASP A 184 -8.41 -26.45 1.39
C ASP A 184 -8.68 -27.95 1.57
N GLN A 185 -9.67 -28.31 2.39
CA GLN A 185 -10.10 -29.71 2.57
C GLN A 185 -10.63 -30.30 1.27
N VAL A 186 -11.47 -29.56 0.54
CA VAL A 186 -12.02 -30.00 -0.75
C VAL A 186 -10.89 -30.17 -1.77
N ILE A 187 -9.96 -29.22 -1.86
CA ILE A 187 -8.80 -29.31 -2.75
C ILE A 187 -7.95 -30.55 -2.40
N GLY A 188 -7.72 -30.80 -1.11
CA GLY A 188 -7.03 -32.01 -0.64
C GLY A 188 -7.71 -33.29 -1.11
N THR A 189 -9.04 -33.39 -0.91
CA THR A 189 -9.80 -34.58 -1.36
C THR A 189 -9.79 -34.77 -2.87
N ILE A 190 -9.86 -33.69 -3.66
CA ILE A 190 -9.75 -33.77 -5.12
C ILE A 190 -8.38 -34.33 -5.51
N SER A 191 -7.30 -33.85 -4.89
CA SER A 191 -5.94 -34.32 -5.18
C SER A 191 -5.73 -35.79 -4.81
N GLU A 192 -6.33 -36.27 -3.73
CA GLU A 192 -6.30 -37.69 -3.34
C GLU A 192 -7.07 -38.55 -4.36
N LEU A 193 -8.30 -38.17 -4.72
CA LEU A 193 -9.12 -38.86 -5.71
C LEU A 193 -8.43 -38.93 -7.09
N GLU A 194 -7.75 -37.87 -7.51
CA GLU A 194 -6.98 -37.86 -8.76
C GLU A 194 -5.79 -38.83 -8.73
N LYS A 195 -5.13 -39.01 -7.58
CA LYS A 195 -4.06 -40.01 -7.42
C LYS A 195 -4.62 -41.43 -7.49
N ASP A 196 -5.71 -41.69 -6.77
CA ASP A 196 -6.35 -42.99 -6.76
C ASP A 196 -6.86 -43.38 -8.16
N PHE A 197 -7.49 -42.44 -8.86
CA PHE A 197 -7.95 -42.64 -10.23
C PHE A 197 -6.79 -42.98 -11.17
N ARG A 198 -5.67 -42.26 -11.06
CA ARG A 198 -4.46 -42.51 -11.87
C ARG A 198 -3.92 -43.91 -11.64
N GLN A 199 -3.81 -44.32 -10.38
CA GLN A 199 -3.26 -45.62 -10.01
C GLN A 199 -4.17 -46.77 -10.49
N LEU A 200 -5.49 -46.61 -10.36
CA LEU A 200 -6.45 -47.59 -10.86
C LEU A 200 -6.42 -47.70 -12.40
N SER A 201 -6.18 -46.58 -13.10
CA SER A 201 -6.03 -46.57 -14.55
C SER A 201 -4.76 -47.30 -15.00
N GLU A 202 -3.64 -47.13 -14.28
CA GLU A 202 -2.39 -47.84 -14.55
C GLU A 202 -2.54 -49.36 -14.33
N ASP A 203 -3.23 -49.78 -13.28
CA ASP A 203 -3.49 -51.19 -12.99
C ASP A 203 -4.35 -51.88 -14.06
N ILE A 204 -5.31 -51.15 -14.68
CA ILE A 204 -6.13 -51.65 -15.78
C ILE A 204 -5.31 -51.79 -17.07
N GLU A 205 -4.34 -50.90 -17.34
CA GLU A 205 -3.50 -50.97 -18.55
C GLU A 205 -2.47 -52.10 -18.51
N ILE A 206 -2.13 -52.60 -17.32
CA ILE A 206 -1.13 -53.67 -17.13
C ILE A 206 -1.77 -55.09 -17.14
N SER A 207 -3.10 -55.19 -17.00
CA SER A 207 -3.83 -56.46 -16.91
C SER A 207 -4.42 -56.95 -18.23
#